data_AF-A0AAU8UQS9-F1
#
_entry.id   AF-A0AAU8UQS9-F1
#
_cell.length_a   1.000
_cell.length_b   1.000
_cell.length_c   1.000
_cell.angle_alpha   90.00
_cell.angle_beta   90.00
_cell.angle_gamma   90.00
#
_symmetry.space_group_name_H-M   'P 1'
#
loop_
_entity.id
_entity.type
_entity.pdbx_description
1 polymer ?
#
loop_
_entity_poly.entity_id
_entity_poly.type
_entity_poly.pdbx_seq_one_letter_code
_entity_poly.pdbx_strand_id
1 'polypeptide(L)'
;MCASIILNAQKKELISFPTSAEAYSLSKVEKMPMDYFRGKANINIPIYTITVDDVSIPISLSYNTGGIKLNEVSSIVGLGWALNIPGSIQQEIKGISDFSANTLSKDINDYEKYRGITLTAKTDLENHKKAEDLEAIMENAYDTKPDIFNFNLPTISGAFILQNNNAGSFILKKDELKGFTIPNEDVIIDIDKGRFHIKDSKGIEYWMGSKSSVSSYYNYKISQNSTSHAIENIKINDKFISFVYAKKNVYKEQNSVEVANLKFSVDPAGSYYKQPPLLKYEKKPSYTISADNLINKIEFDKGEIIFLYSDDEGMNFSDGTKYRKDLEGNQGVALRKILVKNKSGDIIKDVTLNYSYFDNTNTDKTYEDYRLKLVSIHDNLQNNDYKFIYDEEFSFPRRNSNNDDYWGYVNSLGGDKGTGIPLNYTSNTNAQIPVVDYGQLVRRGREPDGKYVKIGSLKSIQYPTGARKNFYYELPSSTITNNNGKKIAYYLNDRLEIASIQSGLNDMGGRKDFVLDDSIYQKVILLIKKQKLEI
;
A
#
# COMPACT_ATOMS: atom_id res chain seq x y z
N MET A 1 -33.17 5.99 -22.75
CA MET A 1 -32.09 4.98 -22.75
C MET A 1 -30.85 5.60 -22.13
N CYS A 2 -30.56 5.31 -20.87
CA CYS A 2 -29.26 5.62 -20.29
C CYS A 2 -28.29 4.52 -20.71
N ALA A 3 -27.39 4.84 -21.64
CA ALA A 3 -26.31 3.93 -22.02
C ALA A 3 -25.13 4.18 -21.07
N SER A 4 -24.91 3.26 -20.14
CA SER A 4 -23.64 3.20 -19.40
C SER A 4 -22.59 2.58 -20.31
N ILE A 5 -21.62 3.40 -20.75
CA ILE A 5 -20.49 2.97 -21.55
C ILE A 5 -19.34 2.65 -20.60
N ILE A 6 -18.96 1.38 -20.51
CA ILE A 6 -17.76 0.94 -19.82
C ILE A 6 -16.58 1.21 -20.76
N LEU A 7 -15.83 2.28 -20.48
CA LEU A 7 -14.56 2.58 -21.14
C LEU A 7 -13.44 1.75 -20.50
N ASN A 8 -12.66 1.06 -21.33
CA ASN A 8 -11.35 0.51 -20.94
C ASN A 8 -10.39 1.67 -20.65
N ALA A 9 -10.50 2.24 -19.45
CA ALA A 9 -9.39 2.93 -18.80
C ALA A 9 -8.46 1.87 -18.19
N GLN A 10 -7.18 2.19 -18.02
CA GLN A 10 -6.35 1.49 -17.04
C GLN A 10 -7.20 1.40 -15.78
N LYS A 11 -7.52 0.16 -15.35
CA LYS A 11 -8.45 -0.09 -14.26
C LYS A 11 -7.98 0.80 -13.11
N LYS A 12 -8.76 1.84 -12.80
CA LYS A 12 -8.60 2.56 -11.54
C LYS A 12 -8.75 1.43 -10.52
N GLU A 13 -7.66 1.08 -9.86
CA GLU A 13 -7.75 0.18 -8.72
C GLU A 13 -8.87 0.79 -7.86
N LEU A 14 -9.94 0.02 -7.70
CA LEU A 14 -10.95 0.28 -6.68
C LEU A 14 -10.17 0.70 -5.46
N ILE A 15 -10.43 1.93 -4.98
CA ILE A 15 -9.71 2.56 -3.88
C ILE A 15 -9.38 1.45 -2.89
N SER A 16 -8.12 1.03 -2.85
CA SER A 16 -7.69 0.10 -1.81
C SER A 16 -8.10 0.82 -0.53
N PHE A 17 -8.93 0.18 0.30
CA PHE A 17 -9.26 0.78 1.59
C PHE A 17 -7.95 1.25 2.21
N PRO A 18 -7.87 2.53 2.65
CA PRO A 18 -6.62 3.04 3.16
C PRO A 18 -6.16 2.11 4.28
N THR A 19 -4.91 1.68 4.21
CA THR A 19 -4.28 0.89 5.26
C THR A 19 -3.68 1.84 6.29
N SER A 20 -3.56 1.42 7.54
CA SER A 20 -2.80 2.18 8.53
C SER A 20 -1.33 2.34 8.11
N ALA A 21 -0.61 3.26 8.72
CA ALA A 21 0.79 3.54 8.42
C ALA A 21 1.64 2.31 8.71
N GLU A 22 1.36 1.63 9.83
CA GLU A 22 1.99 0.38 10.23
C GLU A 22 1.74 -0.71 9.18
N ALA A 23 0.48 -0.97 8.80
CA ALA A 23 0.15 -1.99 7.80
C ALA A 23 0.69 -1.65 6.40
N TYR A 24 0.61 -0.38 5.98
CA TYR A 24 1.15 0.09 4.71
C TYR A 24 2.66 -0.13 4.63
N SER A 25 3.40 0.26 5.67
CA SER A 25 4.85 0.09 5.75
C SER A 25 5.25 -1.38 5.68
N LEU A 26 4.51 -2.27 6.34
CA LEU A 26 4.78 -3.71 6.33
C LEU A 26 4.46 -4.35 4.97
N SER A 27 3.30 -4.04 4.37
CA SER A 27 2.90 -4.58 3.06
C SER A 27 3.91 -4.25 1.95
N LYS A 28 4.53 -3.07 2.04
CA LYS A 28 5.59 -2.57 1.18
C LYS A 28 6.85 -3.45 1.23
N VAL A 29 7.10 -4.12 2.34
CA VAL A 29 8.25 -4.99 2.57
C VAL A 29 7.94 -6.40 2.09
N GLU A 30 6.74 -6.91 2.40
CA GLU A 30 6.31 -8.28 2.06
C GLU A 30 6.16 -8.50 0.55
N LYS A 31 5.68 -7.49 -0.20
CA LYS A 31 5.50 -7.58 -1.66
C LYS A 31 6.81 -7.57 -2.48
N MET A 32 7.99 -7.63 -1.84
CA MET A 32 9.28 -7.43 -2.51
C MET A 32 10.40 -8.39 -2.05
N PRO A 33 10.44 -9.65 -2.52
CA PRO A 33 11.73 -10.34 -2.62
C PRO A 33 12.64 -9.51 -3.55
N MET A 34 13.94 -9.45 -3.25
CA MET A 34 14.93 -8.68 -4.01
C MET A 34 14.78 -8.93 -5.52
N ASP A 35 14.31 -7.92 -6.26
CA ASP A 35 14.00 -8.04 -7.68
C ASP A 35 14.90 -7.09 -8.48
N TYR A 36 16.02 -7.65 -8.96
CA TYR A 36 16.96 -6.91 -9.81
C TYR A 36 16.30 -6.41 -11.12
N PHE A 37 15.22 -7.04 -11.59
CA PHE A 37 14.53 -6.59 -12.81
C PHE A 37 13.69 -5.33 -12.57
N ARG A 38 13.27 -5.08 -11.31
CA ARG A 38 12.47 -3.89 -10.95
C ARG A 38 13.29 -2.79 -10.28
N GLY A 39 14.61 -2.99 -10.10
CA GLY A 39 15.53 -1.98 -9.57
C GLY A 39 15.32 -1.64 -8.09
N LYS A 40 14.63 -2.49 -7.31
CA LYS A 40 14.32 -2.24 -5.89
C LYS A 40 15.17 -3.13 -4.98
N ALA A 41 15.86 -2.52 -4.02
CA ALA A 41 16.65 -3.20 -3.02
C ALA A 41 15.88 -3.29 -1.69
N ASN A 42 15.84 -4.47 -1.06
CA ASN A 42 15.35 -4.59 0.32
C ASN A 42 16.51 -4.27 1.28
N ILE A 43 16.29 -3.33 2.20
CA ILE A 43 17.25 -3.00 3.25
C ILE A 43 16.70 -3.61 4.54
N ASN A 44 17.50 -4.47 5.16
CA ASN A 44 17.14 -5.15 6.39
C ASN A 44 18.21 -4.92 7.46
N ILE A 45 17.80 -4.40 8.62
CA ILE A 45 18.63 -4.20 9.80
C ILE A 45 18.20 -5.23 10.86
N PRO A 46 18.94 -6.33 11.03
CA PRO A 46 18.59 -7.35 12.01
C PRO A 46 18.77 -6.83 13.44
N ILE A 47 17.77 -7.08 14.30
CA ILE A 47 17.80 -6.70 15.72
C ILE A 47 18.08 -7.93 16.57
N TYR A 48 17.25 -8.97 16.44
CA TYR A 48 17.36 -10.22 17.18
C TYR A 48 16.65 -11.34 16.42
N THR A 49 17.02 -12.60 16.64
CA THR A 49 16.31 -13.75 16.07
C THR A 49 15.94 -14.71 17.18
N ILE A 50 14.64 -14.93 17.37
CA ILE A 50 14.14 -15.96 18.28
C ILE A 50 14.37 -17.31 17.59
N THR A 51 15.02 -18.24 18.30
CA THR A 51 15.26 -19.59 17.79
C THR A 51 14.66 -20.61 18.73
N VAL A 52 13.59 -21.28 18.26
CA VAL A 52 12.88 -22.35 18.96
C VAL A 52 12.89 -23.58 18.08
N ASP A 53 13.52 -24.64 18.57
CA ASP A 53 13.84 -25.85 17.80
C ASP A 53 14.49 -25.46 16.45
N ASP A 54 13.96 -25.91 15.32
CA ASP A 54 14.47 -25.59 13.98
C ASP A 54 13.82 -24.35 13.33
N VAL A 55 13.02 -23.59 14.09
CA VAL A 55 12.30 -22.40 13.59
C VAL A 55 13.01 -21.12 14.03
N SER A 56 13.34 -20.28 13.04
CA SER A 56 13.93 -18.95 13.25
C SER A 56 12.91 -17.86 12.99
N ILE A 57 12.70 -16.97 13.96
CA ILE A 57 11.79 -15.83 13.87
C ILE A 57 12.64 -14.55 13.96
N PRO A 58 13.07 -13.99 12.82
CA PRO A 58 13.87 -12.78 12.81
C PRO A 58 13.03 -11.54 13.15
N ILE A 59 13.57 -10.68 14.00
CA ILE A 59 13.03 -9.35 14.31
C ILE A 59 14.00 -8.34 13.74
N SER A 60 13.47 -7.45 12.90
CA SER A 60 14.29 -6.56 12.10
C SER A 60 13.57 -5.26 11.80
N LEU A 61 14.34 -4.23 11.42
CA LEU A 61 13.81 -3.03 10.79
C LEU A 61 14.11 -3.09 9.31
N SER A 62 13.12 -2.76 8.50
CA SER A 62 13.24 -2.80 7.05
C SER A 62 12.89 -1.46 6.43
N TYR A 63 13.59 -1.09 5.36
CA TYR A 63 13.33 0.15 4.62
C TYR A 63 12.93 -0.16 3.17
N ASN A 64 11.87 0.51 2.71
CA ASN A 64 11.38 0.39 1.34
C ASN A 64 12.09 1.38 0.40
N THR A 65 12.82 0.85 -0.59
CA THR A 65 13.54 1.65 -1.60
C THR A 65 12.71 2.06 -2.82
N GLY A 66 11.39 1.91 -2.75
CA GLY A 66 10.45 2.35 -3.79
C GLY A 66 10.17 3.86 -3.77
N GLY A 67 10.92 4.65 -2.99
CA GLY A 67 10.69 6.09 -2.79
C GLY A 67 9.55 6.39 -1.82
N ILE A 68 9.40 7.68 -1.50
CA ILE A 68 8.41 8.18 -0.53
C ILE A 68 7.28 8.91 -1.25
N LYS A 69 6.03 8.54 -0.96
CA LYS A 69 4.87 9.26 -1.50
C LYS A 69 4.59 10.54 -0.71
N LEU A 70 4.01 11.55 -1.36
CA LEU A 70 3.70 12.85 -0.76
C LEU A 70 2.86 12.69 0.53
N ASN A 71 1.80 11.88 0.46
CA ASN A 71 0.85 11.66 1.56
C ASN A 71 1.17 10.43 2.41
N GLU A 72 2.41 9.92 2.32
CA GLU A 72 2.84 8.79 3.15
C GLU A 72 2.97 9.22 4.62
N VAL A 73 2.29 8.49 5.50
CA VAL A 73 2.39 8.68 6.95
C VAL A 73 3.49 7.76 7.49
N SER A 74 4.36 8.29 8.34
CA SER A 74 5.44 7.53 8.95
C SER A 74 4.90 6.43 9.87
N SER A 75 5.55 5.25 9.90
CA SER A 75 5.24 4.23 10.90
C SER A 75 5.77 4.64 12.28
N ILE A 76 5.47 3.85 13.32
CA ILE A 76 6.12 3.96 14.64
C ILE A 76 7.66 3.97 14.61
N VAL A 77 8.30 3.51 13.52
CA VAL A 77 9.76 3.48 13.37
C VAL A 77 10.30 4.46 12.32
N GLY A 78 9.45 5.35 11.80
CA GLY A 78 9.85 6.41 10.86
C GLY A 78 9.41 6.19 9.41
N LEU A 79 9.55 7.25 8.61
CA LEU A 79 9.06 7.30 7.23
C LEU A 79 9.81 6.31 6.33
N GLY A 80 9.06 5.47 5.61
CA GLY A 80 9.61 4.41 4.75
C GLY A 80 10.20 3.20 5.51
N TRP A 81 10.23 3.24 6.85
CA TRP A 81 10.68 2.13 7.70
C TRP A 81 9.50 1.32 8.24
N ALA A 82 9.72 0.02 8.43
CA ALA A 82 8.77 -0.88 9.08
C ALA A 82 9.48 -1.76 10.11
N LEU A 83 8.82 -1.97 11.26
CA LEU A 83 9.19 -3.05 12.18
C LEU A 83 8.68 -4.36 11.60
N ASN A 84 9.61 -5.26 11.29
CA ASN A 84 9.31 -6.55 10.70
C ASN A 84 9.40 -7.64 11.77
N ILE A 85 8.24 -8.24 12.04
CA ILE A 85 8.06 -9.43 12.87
C ILE A 85 7.20 -10.39 12.04
N PRO A 86 7.72 -11.56 11.62
CA PRO A 86 6.95 -12.54 10.88
C PRO A 86 5.72 -12.97 11.67
N GLY A 87 4.60 -13.15 10.97
CA GLY A 87 3.31 -13.40 11.59
C GLY A 87 2.28 -12.33 11.27
N SER A 88 2.07 -12.02 9.99
CA SER A 88 1.06 -11.05 9.55
C SER A 88 0.14 -11.64 8.48
N ILE A 89 -1.14 -11.25 8.50
CA ILE A 89 -2.10 -11.44 7.41
C ILE A 89 -2.60 -10.06 7.00
N GLN A 90 -2.41 -9.72 5.74
CA GLN A 90 -2.90 -8.49 5.12
C GLN A 90 -4.12 -8.79 4.26
N GLN A 91 -5.24 -8.16 4.57
CA GLN A 91 -6.48 -8.29 3.80
C GLN A 91 -6.53 -7.23 2.71
N GLU A 92 -6.47 -7.67 1.46
CA GLU A 92 -6.70 -6.83 0.29
C GLU A 92 -8.18 -6.91 -0.11
N ILE A 93 -8.96 -5.95 0.39
CA ILE A 93 -10.41 -5.91 0.19
C ILE A 93 -10.74 -5.62 -1.29
N LYS A 94 -11.58 -6.44 -1.91
CA LYS A 94 -11.95 -6.40 -3.34
C LYS A 94 -13.39 -5.99 -3.63
N GLY A 95 -13.99 -5.20 -2.77
CA GLY A 95 -15.34 -4.67 -2.98
C GLY A 95 -15.92 -4.39 -1.61
N ILE A 96 -16.65 -5.37 -1.10
CA ILE A 96 -17.07 -5.41 0.30
C ILE A 96 -16.18 -6.42 1.02
N SER A 97 -15.92 -6.23 2.31
CA SER A 97 -15.15 -7.19 3.10
C SER A 97 -15.86 -8.56 3.14
N ASP A 98 -15.13 -9.66 2.96
CA ASP A 98 -15.65 -11.03 3.11
C ASP A 98 -16.16 -11.33 4.54
N PHE A 99 -15.81 -10.48 5.52
CA PHE A 99 -16.36 -10.51 6.89
C PHE A 99 -17.70 -9.78 7.06
N SER A 100 -18.12 -9.05 6.03
CA SER A 100 -19.31 -8.20 6.01
C SER A 100 -20.38 -8.70 5.04
N ALA A 101 -19.97 -9.34 3.94
CA ALA A 101 -20.87 -9.93 2.96
C ALA A 101 -20.29 -11.22 2.38
N ASN A 102 -21.16 -12.12 1.92
CA ASN A 102 -20.74 -13.27 1.13
C ASN A 102 -20.33 -12.81 -0.27
N THR A 103 -19.23 -13.36 -0.78
CA THR A 103 -18.85 -13.20 -2.18
C THR A 103 -19.80 -13.98 -3.10
N LEU A 104 -20.38 -13.29 -4.07
CA LEU A 104 -21.35 -13.86 -5.02
C LEU A 104 -20.61 -14.70 -6.08
N SER A 105 -21.02 -15.96 -6.25
CA SER A 105 -20.43 -16.84 -7.27
C SER A 105 -20.76 -16.35 -8.68
N LYS A 106 -19.85 -16.60 -9.62
CA LYS A 106 -19.87 -16.09 -11.02
C LYS A 106 -21.11 -16.43 -11.86
N ASP A 107 -21.97 -17.35 -11.43
CA ASP A 107 -23.20 -17.71 -12.15
C ASP A 107 -24.43 -17.04 -11.53
N ILE A 108 -25.04 -16.11 -12.28
CA ILE A 108 -26.29 -15.45 -11.92
C ILE A 108 -27.44 -16.46 -11.74
N ASN A 109 -27.34 -17.68 -12.28
CA ASN A 109 -28.33 -18.73 -12.09
C ASN A 109 -28.16 -19.48 -10.75
N ASP A 110 -26.98 -19.41 -10.12
CA ASP A 110 -26.77 -19.93 -8.76
C ASP A 110 -27.31 -18.97 -7.69
N TYR A 111 -27.70 -17.75 -8.07
CA TYR A 111 -28.28 -16.72 -7.21
C TYR A 111 -29.46 -17.20 -6.35
N GLU A 112 -30.34 -18.00 -6.96
CA GLU A 112 -31.50 -18.62 -6.30
C GLU A 112 -31.11 -19.46 -5.08
N LYS A 113 -29.97 -20.16 -5.15
CA LYS A 113 -29.45 -20.98 -4.05
C LYS A 113 -29.00 -20.11 -2.88
N TYR A 114 -28.40 -18.95 -3.14
CA TYR A 114 -27.91 -18.02 -2.10
C TYR A 114 -29.04 -17.36 -1.31
N ARG A 115 -30.26 -17.27 -1.86
CA ARG A 115 -31.43 -16.75 -1.13
C ARG A 115 -32.15 -17.78 -0.24
N GLY A 116 -31.78 -19.05 -0.27
CA GLY A 116 -32.52 -20.10 0.45
C GLY A 116 -33.98 -20.25 -0.01
N ILE A 117 -34.30 -19.81 -1.23
CA ILE A 117 -35.65 -19.89 -1.80
C ILE A 117 -35.74 -21.16 -2.64
N THR A 118 -36.57 -22.12 -2.21
CA THR A 118 -36.97 -23.26 -3.05
C THR A 118 -38.13 -22.80 -3.95
N LEU A 119 -37.87 -22.53 -5.23
CA LEU A 119 -38.91 -22.10 -6.16
C LEU A 119 -39.98 -23.19 -6.38
N THR A 120 -41.23 -22.82 -6.11
CA THR A 120 -42.42 -23.44 -6.71
C THR A 120 -43.01 -22.43 -7.70
N ALA A 121 -42.88 -22.74 -9.00
CA ALA A 121 -43.44 -22.08 -10.19
C ALA A 121 -42.66 -20.92 -10.86
N LYS A 122 -42.39 -21.11 -12.16
CA LYS A 122 -41.86 -20.16 -13.18
C LYS A 122 -43.07 -19.47 -13.88
N THR A 123 -43.08 -18.23 -14.38
CA THR A 123 -42.22 -17.72 -15.47
C THR A 123 -42.21 -16.19 -15.69
N ASP A 124 -42.95 -15.33 -14.97
CA ASP A 124 -42.93 -13.86 -15.23
C ASP A 124 -42.23 -13.04 -14.13
N LEU A 125 -42.13 -13.57 -12.92
CA LEU A 125 -41.42 -12.94 -11.79
C LEU A 125 -39.88 -13.00 -11.97
N GLU A 126 -39.37 -13.91 -12.81
CA GLU A 126 -37.94 -14.15 -13.03
C GLU A 126 -37.22 -12.98 -13.72
N ASN A 127 -37.87 -12.26 -14.65
CA ASN A 127 -37.23 -11.15 -15.39
C ASN A 127 -37.17 -9.86 -14.57
N HIS A 128 -38.19 -9.58 -13.75
CA HIS A 128 -38.18 -8.41 -12.86
C HIS A 128 -37.14 -8.57 -11.74
N LYS A 129 -37.07 -9.75 -11.13
CA LYS A 129 -36.06 -10.06 -10.09
C LYS A 129 -34.63 -9.98 -10.63
N LYS A 130 -34.34 -10.55 -11.81
CA LYS A 130 -33.01 -10.41 -12.44
C LYS A 130 -32.62 -8.95 -12.69
N ALA A 131 -33.57 -8.08 -13.02
CA ALA A 131 -33.29 -6.65 -13.19
C ALA A 131 -32.98 -5.97 -11.84
N GLU A 132 -33.76 -6.26 -10.79
CA GLU A 132 -33.47 -5.79 -9.42
C GLU A 132 -32.10 -6.30 -8.91
N ASP A 133 -31.74 -7.53 -9.23
CA ASP A 133 -30.47 -8.13 -8.82
C ASP A 133 -29.28 -7.50 -9.56
N LEU A 134 -29.44 -7.23 -10.86
CA LEU A 134 -28.45 -6.48 -11.64
C LEU A 134 -28.31 -5.03 -11.14
N GLU A 135 -29.41 -4.38 -10.77
CA GLU A 135 -29.41 -3.07 -10.15
C GLU A 135 -28.68 -3.09 -8.80
N ALA A 136 -28.97 -4.06 -7.94
CA ALA A 136 -28.28 -4.24 -6.66
C ALA A 136 -26.77 -4.55 -6.82
N ILE A 137 -26.37 -5.31 -7.85
CA ILE A 137 -24.95 -5.49 -8.20
C ILE A 137 -24.33 -4.16 -8.65
N MET A 138 -25.03 -3.39 -9.49
CA MET A 138 -24.57 -2.08 -9.97
C MET A 138 -24.48 -1.03 -8.83
N GLU A 139 -25.34 -1.13 -7.82
CA GLU A 139 -25.34 -0.28 -6.63
C GLU A 139 -24.32 -0.73 -5.55
N ASN A 140 -23.57 -1.81 -5.78
CA ASN A 140 -22.64 -2.44 -4.83
C ASN A 140 -23.31 -2.95 -3.55
N ALA A 141 -24.57 -3.42 -3.63
CA ALA A 141 -25.21 -4.11 -2.51
C ALA A 141 -24.66 -5.54 -2.33
N TYR A 142 -24.00 -6.09 -3.35
CA TYR A 142 -23.40 -7.43 -3.34
C TYR A 142 -21.91 -7.39 -3.65
N ASP A 143 -21.16 -8.27 -2.97
CA ASP A 143 -19.75 -8.45 -3.26
C ASP A 143 -19.54 -9.44 -4.40
N THR A 144 -18.76 -9.07 -5.40
CA THR A 144 -18.57 -9.88 -6.62
C THR A 144 -17.14 -10.41 -6.76
N LYS A 145 -16.26 -10.11 -5.80
CA LYS A 145 -14.84 -10.46 -5.87
C LYS A 145 -14.33 -10.81 -4.49
N PRO A 146 -13.73 -11.99 -4.29
CA PRO A 146 -13.25 -12.38 -2.97
C PRO A 146 -12.07 -11.49 -2.58
N ASP A 147 -11.95 -11.25 -1.28
CA ASP A 147 -10.80 -10.58 -0.73
C ASP A 147 -9.57 -11.49 -0.80
N ILE A 148 -8.41 -10.90 -1.02
CA ILE A 148 -7.14 -11.64 -1.05
C ILE A 148 -6.44 -11.43 0.28
N PHE A 149 -6.24 -12.50 1.05
CA PHE A 149 -5.51 -12.49 2.31
C PHE A 149 -4.08 -12.96 2.07
N ASN A 150 -3.13 -12.03 2.10
CA ASN A 150 -1.71 -12.36 1.98
C ASN A 150 -1.16 -12.63 3.37
N PHE A 151 -0.50 -13.77 3.59
CA PHE A 151 0.09 -14.11 4.87
C PHE A 151 1.61 -14.31 4.76
N ASN A 152 2.29 -13.91 5.82
CA ASN A 152 3.73 -14.07 5.98
C ASN A 152 4.00 -14.59 7.39
N LEU A 153 4.25 -15.88 7.50
CA LEU A 153 4.53 -16.59 8.75
C LEU A 153 6.01 -17.00 8.78
N PRO A 154 6.58 -17.31 9.96
CA PRO A 154 7.99 -17.70 10.09
C PRO A 154 8.47 -18.81 9.15
N THR A 155 7.60 -19.75 8.76
CA THR A 155 7.98 -20.93 7.95
C THR A 155 7.32 -20.96 6.57
N ILE A 156 6.22 -20.23 6.38
CA ILE A 156 5.41 -20.26 5.17
C ILE A 156 4.88 -18.86 4.86
N SER A 157 4.74 -18.55 3.58
CA SER A 157 4.14 -17.30 3.11
C SER A 157 3.31 -17.60 1.87
N GLY A 158 2.18 -16.92 1.70
CA GLY A 158 1.32 -17.15 0.56
C GLY A 158 0.13 -16.22 0.55
N ALA A 159 -0.88 -16.58 -0.23
CA ALA A 159 -2.17 -15.90 -0.22
C ALA A 159 -3.29 -16.93 -0.11
N PHE A 160 -4.43 -16.53 0.43
CA PHE A 160 -5.66 -17.31 0.43
C PHE A 160 -6.89 -16.43 0.21
N ILE A 161 -8.00 -17.07 -0.15
CA ILE A 161 -9.34 -16.48 -0.17
C ILE A 161 -10.20 -17.17 0.89
N LEU A 162 -11.24 -16.50 1.37
CA LEU A 162 -12.20 -17.15 2.26
C LEU A 162 -13.30 -17.83 1.43
N GLN A 163 -13.56 -19.10 1.74
CA GLN A 163 -14.69 -19.83 1.19
C GLN A 163 -15.74 -20.01 2.28
N ASN A 164 -16.97 -19.60 1.97
CA ASN A 164 -18.13 -19.95 2.78
C ASN A 164 -18.71 -21.27 2.28
N ASN A 165 -18.62 -22.31 3.09
CA ASN A 165 -19.16 -23.64 2.77
C ASN A 165 -20.67 -23.75 3.01
N ASN A 166 -21.34 -22.72 3.55
CA ASN A 166 -22.79 -22.65 3.70
C ASN A 166 -23.46 -22.04 2.46
N ALA A 167 -23.36 -22.75 1.33
CA ALA A 167 -24.14 -22.40 0.15
C ALA A 167 -25.64 -22.36 0.51
N GLY A 168 -26.24 -21.17 0.51
CA GLY A 168 -27.67 -20.94 0.71
C GLY A 168 -28.15 -20.42 2.07
N SER A 169 -27.23 -20.00 2.95
CA SER A 169 -27.57 -19.20 4.13
C SER A 169 -27.29 -17.71 3.89
N PHE A 170 -28.30 -16.85 4.07
CA PHE A 170 -28.11 -15.39 4.13
C PHE A 170 -27.27 -14.93 5.33
N ILE A 171 -27.20 -15.76 6.38
CA ILE A 171 -26.44 -15.44 7.58
C ILE A 171 -25.00 -15.88 7.37
N LEU A 172 -24.08 -14.92 7.32
CA LEU A 172 -22.64 -15.15 7.37
C LEU A 172 -22.26 -15.66 8.76
N LYS A 173 -21.90 -16.94 8.86
CA LYS A 173 -21.32 -17.51 10.08
C LYS A 173 -19.80 -17.44 9.98
N LYS A 174 -19.21 -16.43 10.62
CA LYS A 174 -17.78 -16.13 10.52
C LYS A 174 -16.88 -17.29 10.94
N ASP A 175 -17.30 -18.07 11.95
CA ASP A 175 -16.54 -19.21 12.46
C ASP A 175 -16.61 -20.47 11.56
N GLU A 176 -17.42 -20.44 10.49
CA GLU A 176 -17.51 -21.54 9.52
C GLU A 176 -16.75 -21.21 8.21
N LEU A 177 -16.10 -20.04 8.13
CA LEU A 177 -15.24 -19.68 7.01
C LEU A 177 -13.93 -20.48 7.01
N LYS A 178 -13.52 -20.94 5.83
CA LYS A 178 -12.28 -21.68 5.62
C LYS A 178 -11.40 -20.94 4.61
N GLY A 179 -10.11 -20.86 4.88
CA GLY A 179 -9.15 -20.29 3.94
C GLY A 179 -8.73 -21.30 2.87
N PHE A 180 -8.68 -20.84 1.62
CA PHE A 180 -8.23 -21.63 0.48
C PHE A 180 -7.01 -20.96 -0.16
N THR A 181 -5.85 -21.60 -0.09
CA THR A 181 -4.56 -21.04 -0.52
C THR A 181 -4.45 -20.93 -2.05
N ILE A 182 -3.66 -19.95 -2.50
CA ILE A 182 -3.41 -19.65 -3.91
C ILE A 182 -1.89 -19.45 -4.12
N PRO A 183 -1.16 -20.43 -4.72
CA PRO A 183 -1.65 -21.73 -5.17
C PRO A 183 -2.10 -22.61 -4.00
N ASN A 184 -2.87 -23.66 -4.31
CA ASN A 184 -3.35 -24.59 -3.29
C ASN A 184 -2.17 -25.34 -2.64
N GLU A 185 -2.09 -25.25 -1.32
CA GLU A 185 -1.07 -25.83 -0.46
C GLU A 185 -1.72 -26.61 0.68
N ASP A 186 -1.02 -27.61 1.22
CA ASP A 186 -1.45 -28.41 2.38
C ASP A 186 -1.31 -27.62 3.70
N VAL A 187 -2.05 -26.50 3.79
CA VAL A 187 -2.12 -25.59 4.93
C VAL A 187 -3.57 -25.51 5.37
N ILE A 188 -3.81 -25.74 6.66
CA ILE A 188 -5.15 -25.61 7.24
C ILE A 188 -5.32 -24.16 7.67
N ILE A 189 -6.38 -23.49 7.21
CA ILE A 189 -6.72 -22.11 7.57
C ILE A 189 -8.17 -22.06 8.02
N ASP A 190 -8.35 -21.82 9.32
CA ASP A 190 -9.64 -21.79 9.98
C ASP A 190 -9.83 -20.46 10.73
N ILE A 191 -11.09 -20.12 11.02
CA ILE A 191 -11.43 -18.95 11.86
C ILE A 191 -12.18 -19.44 13.10
N ASP A 192 -11.67 -19.12 14.29
CA ASP A 192 -12.32 -19.39 15.57
C ASP A 192 -12.47 -18.09 16.37
N LYS A 193 -13.73 -17.71 16.68
CA LYS A 193 -14.06 -16.51 17.46
C LYS A 193 -13.45 -15.24 16.86
N GLY A 194 -13.43 -15.16 15.53
CA GLY A 194 -12.84 -14.04 14.79
C GLY A 194 -11.31 -13.98 14.78
N ARG A 195 -10.62 -15.05 15.18
CA ARG A 195 -9.17 -15.21 15.05
C ARG A 195 -8.84 -16.23 13.97
N PHE A 196 -7.81 -15.95 13.18
CA PHE A 196 -7.27 -16.92 12.26
C PHE A 196 -6.44 -17.96 13.01
N HIS A 197 -6.64 -19.22 12.68
CA HIS A 197 -5.79 -20.34 13.05
C HIS A 197 -5.21 -20.94 11.77
N ILE A 198 -3.88 -20.95 11.68
CA ILE A 198 -3.16 -21.54 10.54
C ILE A 198 -2.30 -22.68 11.07
N LYS A 199 -2.36 -23.84 10.42
CA LYS A 199 -1.48 -24.97 10.68
C LYS A 199 -0.72 -25.34 9.41
N ASP A 200 0.60 -25.24 9.47
CA ASP A 200 1.47 -25.56 8.33
C ASP A 200 1.66 -27.08 8.16
N SER A 201 2.26 -27.48 7.03
CA SER A 201 2.54 -28.88 6.70
C SER A 201 3.53 -29.57 7.65
N LYS A 202 4.27 -28.80 8.46
CA LYS A 202 5.16 -29.30 9.51
C LYS A 202 4.45 -29.44 10.86
N GLY A 203 3.18 -29.06 10.94
CA GLY A 203 2.36 -29.12 12.15
C GLY A 203 2.54 -27.94 13.10
N ILE A 204 3.24 -26.87 12.69
CA ILE A 204 3.37 -25.64 13.47
C ILE A 204 2.05 -24.88 13.38
N GLU A 205 1.57 -24.40 14.53
CA GLU A 205 0.29 -23.72 14.64
C GLU A 205 0.48 -22.23 14.95
N TYR A 206 -0.33 -21.39 14.29
CA TYR A 206 -0.29 -19.93 14.35
C TYR A 206 -1.69 -19.39 14.68
N TRP A 207 -1.80 -18.54 15.69
CA TRP A 207 -3.05 -17.84 16.01
C TRP A 207 -2.88 -16.35 15.81
N MET A 208 -3.79 -15.73 15.07
CA MET A 208 -3.68 -14.34 14.65
C MET A 208 -4.99 -13.59 14.87
N GLY A 209 -4.89 -12.35 15.32
CA GLY A 209 -6.04 -11.50 15.61
C GLY A 209 -5.93 -10.15 14.91
N SER A 210 -7.06 -9.50 14.66
CA SER A 210 -7.09 -8.15 14.07
C SER A 210 -6.29 -7.16 14.93
N LYS A 211 -5.27 -6.53 14.35
CA LYS A 211 -4.47 -5.51 15.03
C LYS A 211 -4.60 -4.12 14.42
N SER A 212 -5.00 -4.03 13.16
CA SER A 212 -5.22 -2.74 12.50
C SER A 212 -6.67 -2.63 12.06
N SER A 213 -7.26 -1.46 12.30
CA SER A 213 -8.57 -1.10 11.74
C SER A 213 -8.50 0.28 11.14
N VAL A 214 -9.19 0.46 10.01
CA VAL A 214 -9.28 1.75 9.35
C VAL A 214 -10.75 2.08 9.11
N SER A 215 -11.10 3.30 9.53
CA SER A 215 -12.43 3.88 9.35
C SER A 215 -12.35 5.05 8.38
N SER A 216 -13.11 4.99 7.29
CA SER A 216 -13.26 6.10 6.36
C SER A 216 -14.59 6.82 6.58
N TYR A 217 -14.55 8.15 6.60
CA TYR A 217 -15.71 9.02 6.71
C TYR A 217 -15.86 9.89 5.46
N TYR A 218 -16.99 9.76 4.77
CA TYR A 218 -17.37 10.59 3.62
C TYR A 218 -18.89 10.78 3.58
N ASN A 219 -19.37 12.03 3.51
CA ASN A 219 -20.80 12.36 3.48
C ASN A 219 -21.65 11.59 4.52
N TYR A 220 -21.20 11.57 5.78
CA TYR A 220 -21.86 10.86 6.90
C TYR A 220 -21.94 9.33 6.77
N LYS A 221 -21.34 8.72 5.74
CA LYS A 221 -21.16 7.27 5.65
C LYS A 221 -19.85 6.86 6.34
N ILE A 222 -19.94 5.86 7.20
CA ILE A 222 -18.79 5.25 7.89
C ILE A 222 -18.60 3.85 7.32
N SER A 223 -17.37 3.53 6.91
CA SER A 223 -16.94 2.16 6.64
C SER A 223 -15.77 1.86 7.53
N GLN A 224 -15.86 0.79 8.33
CA GLN A 224 -14.78 0.32 9.18
C GLN A 224 -14.40 -1.10 8.75
N ASN A 225 -13.13 -1.31 8.46
CA ASN A 225 -12.62 -2.62 8.11
C ASN A 225 -11.33 -2.90 8.89
N SER A 226 -11.17 -4.15 9.35
CA SER A 226 -9.85 -4.65 9.75
C SER A 226 -9.04 -4.90 8.48
N THR A 227 -7.81 -4.40 8.43
CA THR A 227 -6.96 -4.49 7.22
C THR A 227 -5.71 -5.34 7.47
N SER A 228 -5.35 -5.56 8.74
CA SER A 228 -4.22 -6.39 9.14
C SER A 228 -4.51 -7.20 10.40
N HIS A 229 -4.08 -8.46 10.39
CA HIS A 229 -4.08 -9.36 11.52
C HIS A 229 -2.65 -9.75 11.84
N ALA A 230 -2.27 -9.67 13.11
CA ALA A 230 -0.93 -10.03 13.55
C ALA A 230 -0.96 -11.25 14.45
N ILE A 231 0.16 -11.97 14.48
CA ILE A 231 0.40 -13.15 15.28
C ILE A 231 0.23 -12.83 16.77
N GLU A 232 -0.54 -13.67 17.46
CA GLU A 232 -0.74 -13.64 18.91
C GLU A 232 -0.02 -14.80 19.57
N ASN A 233 -0.04 -15.99 18.95
CA ASN A 233 0.63 -17.18 19.48
C ASN A 233 1.21 -18.04 18.35
N ILE A 234 2.36 -18.65 18.62
CA ILE A 234 2.95 -19.70 17.80
C ILE A 234 3.17 -20.91 18.69
N LYS A 235 2.79 -22.10 18.21
CA LYS A 235 3.08 -23.37 18.87
C LYS A 235 3.94 -24.23 17.96
N ILE A 236 5.13 -24.56 18.44
CA ILE A 236 6.10 -25.43 17.79
C ILE A 236 6.29 -26.63 18.71
N ASN A 237 5.82 -27.81 18.28
CA ASN A 237 5.75 -28.99 19.14
C ASN A 237 5.00 -28.67 20.45
N ASP A 238 5.67 -28.79 21.60
CA ASP A 238 5.11 -28.49 22.93
C ASP A 238 5.48 -27.08 23.44
N LYS A 239 6.14 -26.25 22.62
CA LYS A 239 6.60 -24.92 23.01
C LYS A 239 5.69 -23.83 22.45
N PHE A 240 5.46 -22.81 23.26
CA PHE A 240 4.64 -21.65 22.90
C PHE A 240 5.47 -20.38 22.87
N ILE A 241 5.18 -19.53 21.89
CA ILE A 241 5.68 -18.16 21.79
C ILE A 241 4.46 -17.25 21.79
N SER A 242 4.43 -16.29 22.71
CA SER A 242 3.30 -15.38 22.92
C SER A 242 3.67 -13.96 22.51
N PHE A 243 2.78 -13.29 21.77
CA PHE A 243 2.93 -11.93 21.28
C PHE A 243 1.86 -11.05 21.91
N VAL A 244 2.29 -10.13 22.77
CA VAL A 244 1.42 -9.30 23.60
C VAL A 244 1.32 -7.90 23.01
N TYR A 245 0.10 -7.48 22.68
CA TYR A 245 -0.21 -6.15 22.15
C TYR A 245 -1.01 -5.38 23.20
N ALA A 246 -0.41 -4.38 23.83
CA ALA A 246 -1.02 -3.67 24.96
C ALA A 246 -1.09 -2.15 24.77
N LYS A 247 -0.55 -1.62 23.67
CA LYS A 247 -0.61 -0.20 23.30
C LYS A 247 -1.43 0.01 22.05
N LYS A 248 -1.95 1.23 21.91
CA LYS A 248 -2.70 1.67 20.73
C LYS A 248 -2.04 2.88 20.10
N ASN A 249 -1.86 2.84 18.79
CA ASN A 249 -1.56 3.99 17.95
C ASN A 249 -2.86 4.37 17.24
N VAL A 250 -3.38 5.58 17.47
CA VAL A 250 -4.57 6.06 16.78
C VAL A 250 -4.26 7.42 16.21
N TYR A 251 -4.60 7.61 14.94
CA TYR A 251 -4.41 8.89 14.27
C TYR A 251 -5.45 9.09 13.18
N LYS A 252 -5.65 10.36 12.83
CA LYS A 252 -6.60 10.80 11.82
C LYS A 252 -5.85 11.54 10.74
N GLU A 253 -6.13 11.22 9.49
CA GLU A 253 -5.67 11.98 8.33
C GLU A 253 -6.88 12.56 7.60
N GLN A 254 -6.78 13.83 7.25
CA GLN A 254 -7.71 14.44 6.31
C GLN A 254 -7.34 14.02 4.89
N ASN A 255 -8.36 13.80 4.06
CA ASN A 255 -8.26 13.53 2.64
C ASN A 255 -9.22 14.48 1.91
N SER A 256 -9.15 14.54 0.59
CA SER A 256 -10.13 15.29 -0.20
C SER A 256 -10.65 14.49 -1.37
N VAL A 257 -11.96 14.55 -1.58
CA VAL A 257 -12.64 14.00 -2.74
C VAL A 257 -13.02 15.16 -3.63
N GLU A 258 -12.50 15.14 -4.85
CA GLU A 258 -12.78 16.14 -5.87
C GLU A 258 -13.62 15.52 -6.98
N VAL A 259 -14.73 16.18 -7.32
CA VAL A 259 -15.65 15.79 -8.39
C VAL A 259 -15.79 16.95 -9.34
N ALA A 260 -15.57 16.71 -10.63
CA ALA A 260 -15.95 17.65 -11.69
C ALA A 260 -17.13 17.09 -12.47
N ASN A 261 -18.22 17.85 -12.50
CA ASN A 261 -19.42 17.51 -13.25
C ASN A 261 -19.40 18.21 -14.60
N LEU A 262 -19.63 17.43 -15.66
CA LEU A 262 -19.52 17.87 -17.05
C LEU A 262 -20.88 17.66 -17.74
N LYS A 263 -21.46 18.74 -18.29
CA LYS A 263 -22.71 18.64 -19.04
C LYS A 263 -22.42 18.25 -20.50
N PHE A 264 -22.94 17.11 -20.94
CA PHE A 264 -22.74 16.59 -22.31
C PHE A 264 -23.95 16.81 -23.23
N SER A 265 -25.04 17.44 -22.74
CA SER A 265 -26.28 17.60 -23.51
C SER A 265 -26.44 19.02 -24.03
N VAL A 266 -26.70 19.15 -25.33
CA VAL A 266 -27.56 20.22 -25.85
C VAL A 266 -28.99 19.90 -25.43
N ASP A 267 -29.76 20.89 -24.98
CA ASP A 267 -31.14 20.67 -24.56
C ASP A 267 -31.94 20.17 -25.78
N PRO A 268 -32.58 18.98 -25.75
CA PRO A 268 -33.40 18.50 -26.86
C PRO A 268 -34.58 19.45 -27.09
N ALA A 269 -35.05 19.56 -28.35
CA ALA A 269 -36.21 20.38 -28.69
C ALA A 269 -37.47 19.85 -27.98
N GLY A 270 -38.07 20.66 -27.09
CA GLY A 270 -39.28 20.31 -26.35
C GLY A 270 -39.34 20.92 -24.94
N SER A 271 -40.46 20.69 -24.24
CA SER A 271 -40.66 21.12 -22.84
C SER A 271 -40.16 20.02 -21.89
N TYR A 272 -38.93 20.16 -21.41
CA TYR A 272 -38.36 19.26 -20.41
C TYR A 272 -38.20 19.97 -19.06
N TYR A 273 -38.36 19.24 -17.97
CA TYR A 273 -38.03 19.73 -16.63
C TYR A 273 -36.53 20.00 -16.55
N LYS A 274 -36.15 21.27 -16.35
CA LYS A 274 -34.76 21.64 -16.09
C LYS A 274 -34.36 21.12 -14.70
N GLN A 275 -33.53 20.08 -14.67
CA GLN A 275 -32.88 19.64 -13.44
C GLN A 275 -32.00 20.79 -12.91
N PRO A 276 -31.86 20.93 -11.57
CA PRO A 276 -30.90 21.86 -10.99
C PRO A 276 -29.51 21.61 -11.58
N PRO A 277 -28.76 22.66 -11.98
CA PRO A 277 -27.41 22.47 -12.47
C PRO A 277 -26.53 21.88 -11.36
N LEU A 278 -25.85 20.78 -11.63
CA LEU A 278 -24.79 20.28 -10.75
C LEU A 278 -23.67 21.31 -10.67
N LEU A 279 -23.04 21.43 -9.49
CA LEU A 279 -21.84 22.26 -9.36
C LEU A 279 -20.75 21.72 -10.29
N LYS A 280 -20.14 22.60 -11.10
CA LYS A 280 -19.11 22.20 -12.07
C LYS A 280 -17.90 21.53 -11.39
N TYR A 281 -17.60 21.94 -10.16
CA TYR A 281 -16.54 21.36 -9.35
C TYR A 281 -16.93 21.38 -7.87
N GLU A 282 -16.71 20.26 -7.20
CA GLU A 282 -16.90 20.09 -5.77
C GLU A 282 -15.64 19.47 -5.17
N LYS A 283 -15.10 20.10 -4.12
CA LYS A 283 -14.08 19.52 -3.26
C LYS A 283 -14.67 19.32 -1.87
N LYS A 284 -14.75 18.07 -1.42
CA LYS A 284 -15.27 17.72 -0.10
C LYS A 284 -14.17 17.07 0.73
N PRO A 285 -14.03 17.44 2.01
CA PRO A 285 -13.14 16.71 2.90
C PRO A 285 -13.67 15.29 3.10
N SER A 286 -12.73 14.36 3.25
CA SER A 286 -12.98 13.02 3.78
C SER A 286 -11.94 12.77 4.87
N TYR A 287 -12.20 11.81 5.75
CA TYR A 287 -11.28 11.51 6.84
C TYR A 287 -11.02 10.03 6.93
N THR A 288 -9.80 9.69 7.28
CA THR A 288 -9.40 8.32 7.59
C THR A 288 -8.90 8.29 9.01
N ILE A 289 -9.49 7.44 9.84
CA ILE A 289 -9.02 7.17 11.20
C ILE A 289 -8.41 5.78 11.18
N SER A 290 -7.14 5.69 11.53
CA SER A 290 -6.42 4.43 11.66
C SER A 290 -6.20 4.14 13.15
N ALA A 291 -6.38 2.88 13.54
CA ALA A 291 -6.13 2.41 14.88
C ALA A 291 -5.37 1.08 14.83
N ASP A 292 -4.20 1.05 15.45
CA ASP A 292 -3.27 -0.07 15.46
C ASP A 292 -2.94 -0.49 16.89
N ASN A 293 -3.09 -1.77 17.19
CA ASN A 293 -2.60 -2.37 18.42
C ASN A 293 -1.11 -2.67 18.24
N LEU A 294 -0.25 -2.02 19.02
CA LEU A 294 1.20 -2.14 18.92
C LEU A 294 1.71 -3.29 19.78
N ILE A 295 2.76 -3.96 19.31
CA ILE A 295 3.44 -5.02 20.07
C ILE A 295 4.16 -4.41 21.28
N ASN A 296 3.95 -4.95 22.47
CA ASN A 296 4.64 -4.54 23.68
C ASN A 296 5.68 -5.58 24.11
N LYS A 297 5.38 -6.87 23.91
CA LYS A 297 6.22 -7.94 24.43
C LYS A 297 6.11 -9.21 23.60
N ILE A 298 7.20 -9.94 23.47
CA ILE A 298 7.23 -11.32 22.96
C ILE A 298 7.84 -12.21 24.04
N GLU A 299 7.16 -13.30 24.40
CA GLU A 299 7.62 -14.26 25.40
C GLU A 299 7.90 -15.60 24.73
N PHE A 300 9.05 -16.22 25.04
CA PHE A 300 9.47 -17.51 24.51
C PHE A 300 10.29 -18.29 25.55
N ASP A 301 10.57 -19.56 25.28
CA ASP A 301 11.20 -20.49 26.24
C ASP A 301 12.53 -20.01 26.84
N LYS A 302 13.31 -19.26 26.05
CA LYS A 302 14.63 -18.74 26.40
C LYS A 302 14.63 -17.31 26.94
N GLY A 303 13.51 -16.59 26.95
CA GLY A 303 13.47 -15.21 27.41
C GLY A 303 12.29 -14.38 26.91
N GLU A 304 12.48 -13.07 26.90
CA GLU A 304 11.47 -12.11 26.46
C GLU A 304 12.08 -10.96 25.66
N ILE A 305 11.25 -10.33 24.82
CA ILE A 305 11.59 -9.11 24.08
C ILE A 305 10.58 -8.05 24.45
N ILE A 306 11.04 -6.88 24.85
CA ILE A 306 10.22 -5.77 25.32
C ILE A 306 10.38 -4.59 24.34
N PHE A 307 9.25 -4.04 23.92
CA PHE A 307 9.16 -2.89 23.03
C PHE A 307 8.67 -1.68 23.83
N LEU A 308 9.49 -0.63 23.89
CA LEU A 308 9.20 0.59 24.63
C LEU A 308 9.01 1.75 23.67
N TYR A 309 7.96 2.53 23.91
CA TYR A 309 7.47 3.59 23.04
C TYR A 309 7.61 4.97 23.69
N SER A 310 7.46 6.03 22.90
CA SER A 310 7.71 7.42 23.34
C SER A 310 6.81 7.95 24.45
N ASP A 311 5.70 7.26 24.73
CA ASP A 311 4.80 7.54 25.86
C ASP A 311 5.14 6.73 27.14
N ASP A 312 6.06 5.76 27.05
CA ASP A 312 6.59 5.06 28.22
C ASP A 312 7.54 5.95 29.04
N GLU A 313 7.66 5.64 30.33
CA GLU A 313 8.50 6.39 31.26
C GLU A 313 9.97 6.41 30.79
N GLY A 314 10.54 7.61 30.69
CA GLY A 314 11.93 7.82 30.26
C GLY A 314 12.19 7.65 28.77
N MET A 315 11.15 7.43 27.95
CA MET A 315 11.30 7.15 26.51
C MET A 315 10.91 8.33 25.60
N ASN A 316 10.61 9.49 26.18
CA ASN A 316 10.23 10.70 25.44
C ASN A 316 11.21 11.03 24.30
N PHE A 317 10.74 11.82 23.33
CA PHE A 317 11.60 12.43 22.33
C PHE A 317 12.64 13.35 22.99
N SER A 318 13.70 13.68 22.25
CA SER A 318 14.81 14.52 22.76
C SER A 318 14.37 15.92 23.18
N ASP A 319 13.24 16.40 22.67
CA ASP A 319 12.61 17.67 23.07
C ASP A 319 11.63 17.52 24.24
N GLY A 320 11.58 16.35 24.89
CA GLY A 320 10.72 16.04 26.02
C GLY A 320 9.28 15.67 25.64
N THR A 321 8.89 15.77 24.37
CA THR A 321 7.54 15.39 23.94
C THR A 321 7.34 13.88 23.99
N LYS A 322 6.09 13.44 24.23
CA LYS A 322 5.72 12.01 24.22
C LYS A 322 5.17 11.55 22.88
N TYR A 323 4.51 12.45 22.17
CA TYR A 323 3.74 12.15 20.97
C TYR A 323 4.41 12.72 19.74
N ARG A 324 4.13 12.07 18.62
CA ARG A 324 4.69 12.42 17.32
C ARG A 324 4.16 13.76 16.82
N LYS A 325 5.03 14.59 16.24
CA LYS A 325 4.67 15.90 15.65
C LYS A 325 3.96 15.75 14.32
N ASP A 326 4.16 14.64 13.63
CA ASP A 326 3.59 14.36 12.32
C ASP A 326 2.19 13.76 12.37
N LEU A 327 1.54 13.72 13.55
CA LEU A 327 0.19 13.23 13.74
C LEU A 327 -0.66 14.28 14.48
N GLU A 328 -1.93 14.40 14.09
CA GLU A 328 -2.86 15.35 14.71
C GLU A 328 -3.21 14.96 16.15
N GLY A 329 -3.50 15.96 16.99
CA GLY A 329 -4.20 15.75 18.26
C GLY A 329 -3.34 15.30 19.44
N ASN A 330 -2.00 15.38 19.35
CA ASN A 330 -1.08 14.83 20.35
C ASN A 330 -1.36 13.35 20.61
N GLN A 331 -1.64 12.61 19.55
CA GLN A 331 -1.86 11.18 19.58
C GLN A 331 -0.81 10.49 18.71
N GLY A 332 -0.45 9.28 19.10
CA GLY A 332 0.49 8.44 18.37
C GLY A 332 1.94 8.55 18.85
N VAL A 333 2.61 7.40 18.80
CA VAL A 333 3.87 7.13 19.48
C VAL A 333 4.93 6.66 18.49
N ALA A 334 6.20 6.74 18.88
CA ALA A 334 7.29 6.09 18.16
C ALA A 334 7.89 4.97 19.01
N LEU A 335 8.38 3.90 18.38
CA LEU A 335 9.16 2.87 19.06
C LEU A 335 10.53 3.44 19.39
N ARG A 336 10.93 3.39 20.66
CA ARG A 336 12.14 4.06 21.16
C ARG A 336 13.22 3.06 21.53
N LYS A 337 12.82 1.91 22.06
CA LYS A 337 13.78 0.91 22.53
C LYS A 337 13.25 -0.51 22.36
N ILE A 338 14.15 -1.42 22.02
CA ILE A 338 13.92 -2.87 22.02
C ILE A 338 14.92 -3.50 22.98
N LEU A 339 14.41 -4.16 24.02
CA LEU A 339 15.20 -4.90 25.00
C LEU A 339 14.98 -6.40 24.79
N VAL A 340 16.04 -7.19 24.81
CA VAL A 340 15.94 -8.66 24.87
C VAL A 340 16.55 -9.12 26.18
N LYS A 341 15.80 -9.90 26.94
CA LYS A 341 16.24 -10.53 28.17
C LYS A 341 16.27 -12.03 28.03
N ASN A 342 17.29 -12.67 28.62
CA ASN A 342 17.30 -14.12 28.77
C ASN A 342 16.36 -14.57 29.90
N LYS A 343 16.22 -15.89 30.08
CA LYS A 343 15.39 -16.48 31.15
C LYS A 343 15.83 -16.11 32.57
N SER A 344 17.09 -15.76 32.79
CA SER A 344 17.63 -15.30 34.07
C SER A 344 17.30 -13.83 34.35
N GLY A 345 16.80 -13.09 33.36
CA GLY A 345 16.49 -11.66 33.43
C GLY A 345 17.62 -10.74 32.94
N ASP A 346 18.75 -11.29 32.51
CA ASP A 346 19.87 -10.50 32.01
C ASP A 346 19.54 -9.89 30.65
N ILE A 347 19.87 -8.61 30.45
CA ILE A 347 19.73 -7.93 29.16
C ILE A 347 20.83 -8.42 28.22
N ILE A 348 20.42 -9.11 27.15
CA ILE A 348 21.33 -9.65 26.12
C ILE A 348 21.29 -8.83 24.82
N LYS A 349 20.36 -7.89 24.70
CA LYS A 349 20.29 -6.91 23.62
C LYS A 349 19.59 -5.64 24.14
N ASP A 350 20.17 -4.48 23.89
CA ASP A 350 19.56 -3.18 24.21
C ASP A 350 19.74 -2.23 23.03
N VAL A 351 18.67 -2.03 22.26
CA VAL A 351 18.69 -1.21 21.05
C VAL A 351 17.84 0.04 21.23
N THR A 352 18.43 1.21 21.01
CA THR A 352 17.76 2.51 21.01
C THR A 352 17.56 3.01 19.58
N LEU A 353 16.36 3.50 19.27
CA LEU A 353 16.01 4.13 17.99
C LEU A 353 15.96 5.65 18.18
N ASN A 354 16.72 6.38 17.36
CA ASN A 354 16.83 7.84 17.44
C ASN A 354 16.15 8.49 16.25
N TYR A 355 15.48 9.61 16.50
CA TYR A 355 14.64 10.28 15.53
C TYR A 355 14.92 11.77 15.41
N SER A 356 14.62 12.30 14.23
CA SER A 356 14.31 13.70 14.01
C SER A 356 13.06 13.79 13.12
N TYR A 357 12.81 14.96 12.51
CA TYR A 357 11.73 15.10 11.53
C TYR A 357 12.28 15.58 10.19
N PHE A 358 11.62 15.16 9.11
CA PHE A 358 11.57 15.96 7.90
C PHE A 358 10.54 17.05 8.13
N ASP A 359 10.91 18.31 7.91
CA ASP A 359 9.99 19.43 7.93
C ASP A 359 10.32 20.44 6.81
N ASN A 360 9.50 21.45 6.67
CA ASN A 360 9.69 22.53 5.69
C ASN A 360 9.97 23.87 6.39
N THR A 361 10.14 24.93 5.62
CA THR A 361 10.40 26.28 6.15
C THR A 361 9.11 27.09 6.34
N ASN A 362 7.93 26.46 6.31
CA ASN A 362 6.66 27.17 6.48
C ASN A 362 6.61 27.82 7.88
N THR A 363 6.03 29.02 7.97
CA THR A 363 5.85 29.73 9.24
C THR A 363 4.67 29.18 10.05
N ASP A 364 3.59 28.76 9.38
CA ASP A 364 2.37 28.24 10.00
C ASP A 364 2.31 26.71 9.88
N LYS A 365 3.24 26.02 10.57
CA LYS A 365 3.34 24.56 10.51
C LYS A 365 2.17 23.87 11.21
N THR A 366 1.65 22.85 10.54
CA THR A 366 0.69 21.88 11.06
C THR A 366 1.34 20.49 11.10
N TYR A 367 0.64 19.49 11.62
CA TYR A 367 1.15 18.11 11.66
C TYR A 367 1.47 17.55 10.25
N GLU A 368 0.81 18.06 9.21
CA GLU A 368 1.01 17.68 7.80
C GLU A 368 2.35 18.18 7.23
N ASP A 369 3.01 19.12 7.92
CA ASP A 369 4.32 19.65 7.54
C ASP A 369 5.49 18.82 8.09
N TYR A 370 5.23 17.88 9.00
CA TYR A 370 6.24 17.03 9.63
C TYR A 370 6.14 15.59 9.12
N ARG A 371 7.27 14.86 9.08
CA ARG A 371 7.31 13.39 8.92
C ARG A 371 8.42 12.81 9.81
N LEU A 372 8.10 11.82 10.65
CA LEU A 372 9.06 11.20 11.56
C LEU A 372 10.22 10.54 10.78
N LYS A 373 11.47 10.89 11.12
CA LYS A 373 12.68 10.45 10.44
C LYS A 373 13.55 9.62 11.39
N LEU A 374 13.80 8.35 11.07
CA LEU A 374 14.76 7.51 11.81
C LEU A 374 16.18 7.89 11.41
N VAL A 375 16.98 8.41 12.34
CA VAL A 375 18.34 8.91 12.06
C VAL A 375 19.42 7.90 12.44
N SER A 376 19.21 7.13 13.50
CA SER A 376 20.13 6.06 13.89
C SER A 376 19.47 4.98 14.72
N ILE A 377 20.13 3.82 14.73
CA ILE A 377 19.87 2.72 15.67
C ILE A 377 21.18 2.50 16.43
N HIS A 378 21.13 2.60 17.75
CA HIS A 378 22.27 2.42 18.63
C HIS A 378 22.12 1.12 19.43
N ASP A 379 23.11 0.23 19.36
CA ASP A 379 23.21 -0.91 20.27
C ASP A 379 24.02 -0.49 21.50
N ASN A 380 23.34 -0.37 22.65
CA ASN A 380 23.95 0.12 23.89
C ASN A 380 24.94 -0.90 24.49
N LEU A 381 24.81 -2.19 24.18
CA LEU A 381 25.72 -3.22 24.68
C LEU A 381 26.99 -3.32 23.83
N GLN A 382 26.83 -3.19 22.50
CA GLN A 382 27.96 -3.24 21.57
C GLN A 382 28.59 -1.87 21.31
N ASN A 383 27.97 -0.80 21.79
CA ASN A 383 28.34 0.60 21.58
C ASN A 383 28.60 0.93 20.10
N ASN A 384 27.63 0.61 19.25
CA ASN A 384 27.74 0.83 17.81
C ASN A 384 26.45 1.35 17.19
N ASP A 385 26.58 1.98 16.03
CA ASP A 385 25.48 2.68 15.36
C ASP A 385 25.28 2.19 13.92
N TYR A 386 24.02 2.03 13.55
CA TYR A 386 23.59 2.30 12.18
C TYR A 386 23.20 3.77 12.06
N LYS A 387 23.64 4.46 11.00
CA LYS A 387 23.24 5.85 10.71
C LYS A 387 22.62 5.96 9.33
N PHE A 388 21.53 6.73 9.26
CA PHE A 388 20.71 6.86 8.06
C PHE A 388 20.75 8.30 7.55
N ILE A 389 21.10 8.46 6.27
CA ILE A 389 21.16 9.75 5.59
C ILE A 389 20.16 9.71 4.44
N TYR A 390 19.35 10.75 4.32
CA TYR A 390 18.26 10.85 3.35
C TYR A 390 18.53 11.95 2.33
N ASP A 391 17.77 11.94 1.23
CA ASP A 391 17.72 13.04 0.29
C ASP A 391 16.86 14.17 0.85
N GLU A 392 17.53 15.26 1.24
CA GLU A 392 16.91 16.47 1.79
C GLU A 392 17.35 17.70 0.99
N GLU A 393 17.68 17.52 -0.31
CA GLU A 393 18.01 18.65 -1.19
C GLU A 393 16.83 19.63 -1.30
N PHE A 394 15.61 19.08 -1.29
CA PHE A 394 14.37 19.86 -1.20
C PHE A 394 13.56 19.43 0.02
N SER A 395 12.93 20.40 0.67
CA SER A 395 11.96 20.12 1.73
C SER A 395 10.69 19.50 1.15
N PHE A 396 10.06 18.62 1.92
CA PHE A 396 8.75 18.09 1.54
C PHE A 396 7.70 19.20 1.44
N PRO A 397 6.83 19.17 0.42
CA PRO A 397 5.57 19.86 0.49
C PRO A 397 4.70 19.30 1.63
N ARG A 398 3.74 20.11 2.09
CA ARG A 398 2.73 19.70 3.08
C ARG A 398 1.99 18.45 2.57
N ARG A 399 1.70 17.50 3.46
CA ARG A 399 0.76 16.41 3.11
C ARG A 399 -0.59 17.00 2.69
N ASN A 400 -1.32 16.29 1.84
CA ASN A 400 -2.59 16.73 1.25
C ASN A 400 -2.52 17.99 0.35
N SER A 401 -1.32 18.50 0.06
CA SER A 401 -1.10 19.49 -1.00
C SER A 401 -1.27 18.87 -2.39
N ASN A 402 -1.33 19.73 -3.40
CA ASN A 402 -1.56 19.31 -4.78
C ASN A 402 -0.27 19.04 -5.58
N ASN A 403 0.72 18.47 -4.93
CA ASN A 403 2.11 18.40 -5.44
C ASN A 403 2.57 16.97 -5.78
N ASP A 404 1.63 16.09 -6.13
CA ASP A 404 1.91 14.69 -6.45
C ASP A 404 1.59 14.28 -7.90
N ASP A 405 2.43 13.38 -8.43
CA ASP A 405 2.27 12.71 -9.72
C ASP A 405 1.14 11.68 -9.73
N TYR A 406 0.95 10.96 -10.83
CA TYR A 406 -0.08 9.91 -10.95
C TYR A 406 0.11 8.73 -9.97
N TRP A 407 1.32 8.55 -9.42
CA TRP A 407 1.66 7.47 -8.50
C TRP A 407 1.74 7.93 -7.03
N GLY A 408 1.53 9.22 -6.78
CA GLY A 408 1.52 9.83 -5.47
C GLY A 408 2.90 10.31 -5.00
N TYR A 409 3.93 10.31 -5.86
CA TYR A 409 5.24 10.88 -5.52
C TYR A 409 5.27 12.38 -5.75
N VAL A 410 6.14 13.08 -5.04
CA VAL A 410 6.28 14.53 -5.18
C VAL A 410 6.75 14.87 -6.59
N ASN A 411 6.03 15.76 -7.27
CA ASN A 411 6.38 16.25 -8.61
C ASN A 411 6.45 17.78 -8.73
N SER A 412 6.12 18.51 -7.66
CA SER A 412 6.31 19.95 -7.57
C SER A 412 6.55 20.40 -6.13
N LEU A 413 7.10 21.61 -5.95
CA LEU A 413 7.25 22.24 -4.62
C LEU A 413 6.25 23.37 -4.37
N GLY A 414 5.51 23.82 -5.40
CA GLY A 414 4.44 24.79 -5.29
C GLY A 414 3.16 24.25 -5.92
N GLY A 415 1.98 24.70 -5.47
CA GLY A 415 0.75 24.29 -6.14
C GLY A 415 -0.56 24.17 -5.35
N ASP A 416 -0.68 24.69 -4.12
CA ASP A 416 -1.94 24.56 -3.33
C ASP A 416 -3.20 25.14 -4.00
N LYS A 417 -3.05 25.88 -5.12
CA LYS A 417 -4.15 26.58 -5.80
C LYS A 417 -4.79 25.81 -6.97
N GLY A 418 -4.25 24.64 -7.36
CA GLY A 418 -4.83 23.81 -8.43
C GLY A 418 -5.91 22.83 -7.93
N THR A 419 -6.71 22.26 -8.83
CA THR A 419 -7.47 21.03 -8.53
C THR A 419 -6.56 19.81 -8.63
N GLY A 420 -6.86 18.74 -7.90
CA GLY A 420 -6.24 17.40 -8.05
C GLY A 420 -6.65 16.67 -9.33
N ILE A 421 -7.45 17.31 -10.19
CA ILE A 421 -7.90 16.77 -11.47
C ILE A 421 -6.73 16.84 -12.49
N PRO A 422 -6.36 15.71 -13.12
CA PRO A 422 -5.26 15.67 -14.08
C PRO A 422 -5.54 16.47 -15.36
N LEU A 423 -4.49 17.01 -15.98
CA LEU A 423 -4.57 17.78 -17.23
C LEU A 423 -5.20 16.98 -18.39
N ASN A 424 -4.78 15.73 -18.57
CA ASN A 424 -5.15 14.88 -19.69
C ASN A 424 -6.37 14.01 -19.34
N TYR A 425 -7.47 14.21 -20.07
CA TYR A 425 -8.59 13.28 -20.16
C TYR A 425 -8.68 12.80 -21.60
N THR A 426 -8.47 11.49 -21.84
CA THR A 426 -8.68 10.91 -23.17
C THR A 426 -10.16 10.61 -23.34
N SER A 427 -10.88 11.52 -24.00
CA SER A 427 -12.20 11.20 -24.52
C SER A 427 -12.02 10.28 -25.74
N ASN A 428 -12.10 8.97 -25.55
CA ASN A 428 -12.28 8.04 -26.67
C ASN A 428 -13.72 8.12 -27.26
N THR A 429 -14.46 9.18 -26.94
CA THR A 429 -15.78 9.43 -27.47
C THR A 429 -15.67 10.42 -28.63
N ASN A 430 -16.31 10.11 -29.76
CA ASN A 430 -16.58 11.08 -30.84
C ASN A 430 -17.57 12.19 -30.39
N ALA A 431 -17.86 12.30 -29.09
CA ALA A 431 -18.70 13.33 -28.51
C ALA A 431 -17.83 14.56 -28.25
N GLN A 432 -18.10 15.66 -28.95
CA GLN A 432 -17.47 16.94 -28.66
C GLN A 432 -17.84 17.37 -27.24
N ILE A 433 -16.92 17.23 -26.29
CA ILE A 433 -17.05 17.87 -24.99
C ILE A 433 -16.96 19.38 -25.25
N PRO A 434 -17.95 20.19 -24.84
CA PRO A 434 -17.86 21.63 -24.98
C PRO A 434 -16.63 22.16 -24.23
N VAL A 435 -15.59 22.56 -24.98
CA VAL A 435 -14.31 23.06 -24.46
C VAL A 435 -14.52 24.23 -23.47
N VAL A 436 -15.61 24.96 -23.63
CA VAL A 436 -16.00 26.14 -22.84
C VAL A 436 -16.26 25.82 -21.36
N ASP A 437 -16.80 24.63 -21.04
CA ASP A 437 -17.00 24.20 -19.65
C ASP A 437 -15.75 23.54 -19.05
N TYR A 438 -14.89 22.97 -19.90
CA TYR A 438 -13.62 22.34 -19.51
C TYR A 438 -12.53 23.37 -19.14
N GLY A 439 -12.48 24.50 -19.85
CA GLY A 439 -11.39 25.48 -19.75
C GLY A 439 -11.34 26.32 -18.47
N GLN A 440 -12.37 26.27 -17.61
CA GLN A 440 -12.44 27.08 -16.38
C GLN A 440 -11.90 26.37 -15.12
N LEU A 441 -11.57 25.07 -15.19
CA LEU A 441 -10.97 24.34 -14.08
C LEU A 441 -9.44 24.39 -14.16
N VAL A 442 -8.81 25.00 -13.15
CA VAL A 442 -7.35 24.97 -12.99
C VAL A 442 -6.93 23.52 -12.70
N ARG A 443 -6.27 22.89 -13.66
CA ARG A 443 -5.74 21.53 -13.54
C ARG A 443 -4.24 21.55 -13.29
N ARG A 444 -3.71 20.41 -12.86
CA ARG A 444 -2.29 20.27 -12.55
C ARG A 444 -1.62 19.18 -13.38
N GLY A 445 -0.33 19.39 -13.65
CA GLY A 445 0.54 18.35 -14.18
C GLY A 445 0.75 17.26 -13.13
N ARG A 446 0.53 16.01 -13.52
CA ARG A 446 0.79 14.83 -12.69
C ARG A 446 1.91 13.96 -13.27
N GLU A 447 2.70 14.53 -14.17
CA GLU A 447 3.88 13.85 -14.70
C GLU A 447 4.93 13.72 -13.58
N PRO A 448 5.62 12.57 -13.47
CA PRO A 448 6.72 12.40 -12.52
C PRO A 448 7.88 13.36 -12.80
N ASP A 449 8.53 13.86 -11.74
CA ASP A 449 9.71 14.71 -11.84
C ASP A 449 10.90 14.06 -11.09
N GLY A 450 11.98 13.78 -11.83
CA GLY A 450 13.16 13.09 -11.31
C GLY A 450 13.91 13.87 -10.24
N LYS A 451 13.72 15.19 -10.16
CA LYS A 451 14.29 16.06 -9.13
C LYS A 451 13.56 15.89 -7.79
N TYR A 452 12.25 15.70 -7.82
CA TYR A 452 11.41 15.72 -6.61
C TYR A 452 11.00 14.32 -6.12
N VAL A 453 10.99 13.32 -6.99
CA VAL A 453 10.63 11.93 -6.63
C VAL A 453 11.53 11.32 -5.54
N LYS A 454 12.75 11.85 -5.37
CA LYS A 454 13.76 11.34 -4.44
C LYS A 454 13.64 11.92 -3.04
N ILE A 455 12.86 12.98 -2.85
CA ILE A 455 12.75 13.69 -1.55
C ILE A 455 12.43 12.70 -0.42
N GLY A 456 13.20 12.79 0.66
CA GLY A 456 13.11 11.94 1.84
C GLY A 456 13.47 10.47 1.65
N SER A 457 13.90 10.07 0.45
CA SER A 457 14.37 8.71 0.20
C SER A 457 15.75 8.50 0.80
N LEU A 458 16.04 7.28 1.27
CA LEU A 458 17.32 6.97 1.93
C LEU A 458 18.48 7.05 0.94
N LYS A 459 19.42 7.98 1.15
CA LYS A 459 20.59 8.23 0.30
C LYS A 459 21.77 7.33 0.67
N SER A 460 21.98 7.07 1.97
CA SER A 460 23.03 6.14 2.40
C SER A 460 22.81 5.57 3.80
N ILE A 461 23.39 4.40 4.04
CA ILE A 461 23.53 3.78 5.36
C ILE A 461 25.00 3.75 5.73
N GLN A 462 25.33 4.18 6.95
CA GLN A 462 26.59 3.84 7.59
C GLN A 462 26.34 2.67 8.55
N TYR A 463 27.10 1.59 8.40
CA TYR A 463 27.04 0.40 9.23
C TYR A 463 27.89 0.56 10.50
N PRO A 464 27.68 -0.27 11.53
CA PRO A 464 28.53 -0.34 12.73
C PRO A 464 30.03 -0.46 12.45
N THR A 465 30.40 -1.10 11.33
CA THR A 465 31.79 -1.26 10.88
C THR A 465 32.41 0.03 10.33
N GLY A 466 31.62 1.10 10.18
CA GLY A 466 32.00 2.34 9.50
C GLY A 466 31.82 2.29 7.98
N ALA A 467 31.59 1.11 7.40
CA ALA A 467 31.31 0.97 5.97
C ALA A 467 30.05 1.75 5.58
N ARG A 468 30.04 2.31 4.37
CA ARG A 468 28.91 3.05 3.82
C ARG A 468 28.35 2.36 2.60
N LYS A 469 27.02 2.32 2.50
CA LYS A 469 26.27 1.89 1.32
C LYS A 469 25.42 3.04 0.82
N ASN A 470 25.64 3.45 -0.42
CA ASN A 470 24.90 4.52 -1.08
C ASN A 470 23.77 3.94 -1.93
N PHE A 471 22.69 4.70 -2.06
CA PHE A 471 21.51 4.35 -2.85
C PHE A 471 21.24 5.45 -3.87
N TYR A 472 20.92 5.04 -5.09
CA TYR A 472 20.62 5.93 -6.20
C TYR A 472 19.26 5.55 -6.75
N TYR A 473 18.38 6.53 -6.87
CA TYR A 473 17.01 6.35 -7.36
C TYR A 473 16.88 6.98 -8.75
N GLU A 474 16.11 6.32 -9.60
CA GLU A 474 15.74 6.77 -10.93
C GLU A 474 14.23 6.66 -11.15
N LEU A 475 13.70 7.44 -12.08
CA LEU A 475 12.31 7.31 -12.47
C LEU A 475 12.09 6.01 -13.26
N PRO A 476 10.94 5.35 -13.10
CA PRO A 476 10.55 4.29 -14.03
C PRO A 476 10.45 4.88 -15.44
N SER A 477 11.16 4.29 -16.40
CA SER A 477 11.09 4.71 -17.80
C SER A 477 9.79 4.21 -18.42
N SER A 478 9.07 5.12 -19.10
CA SER A 478 7.94 4.72 -19.95
C SER A 478 8.48 4.39 -21.34
N THR A 479 8.22 3.16 -21.79
CA THR A 479 8.41 2.79 -23.20
C THR A 479 7.08 2.90 -23.92
N ILE A 480 6.95 3.81 -24.88
CA ILE A 480 5.79 3.89 -25.77
C ILE A 480 6.11 3.10 -27.03
N THR A 481 5.20 2.22 -27.44
CA THR A 481 5.27 1.59 -28.77
C THR A 481 4.51 2.49 -29.73
N ASN A 482 5.19 3.07 -30.72
CA ASN A 482 4.48 3.86 -31.74
C ASN A 482 3.70 2.95 -32.71
N ASN A 483 2.85 3.54 -33.55
CA ASN A 483 2.02 2.83 -34.54
C ASN A 483 2.82 2.02 -35.57
N ASN A 484 4.16 2.15 -35.61
CA ASN A 484 5.05 1.43 -36.50
C ASN A 484 5.83 0.31 -35.78
N GLY A 485 5.48 -0.02 -34.53
CA GLY A 485 6.13 -1.06 -33.73
C GLY A 485 7.47 -0.65 -33.11
N LYS A 486 7.83 0.65 -33.17
CA LYS A 486 9.07 1.18 -32.58
C LYS A 486 8.87 1.43 -31.10
N LYS A 487 9.70 0.81 -30.25
CA LYS A 487 9.77 1.11 -28.82
C LYS A 487 10.59 2.39 -28.62
N ILE A 488 9.95 3.42 -28.10
CA ILE A 488 10.55 4.71 -27.75
C ILE A 488 10.63 4.74 -26.22
N ALA A 489 11.82 4.90 -25.67
CA ALA A 489 11.99 5.12 -24.23
C ALA A 489 12.15 6.63 -23.99
N TYR A 490 11.38 7.17 -23.04
CA TYR A 490 11.49 8.57 -22.64
C TYR A 490 12.33 8.66 -21.37
N TYR A 491 13.39 9.46 -21.42
CA TYR A 491 14.19 9.85 -20.26
C TYR A 491 14.31 11.37 -20.24
N LEU A 492 13.73 12.04 -19.23
CA LEU A 492 13.90 13.48 -19.01
C LEU A 492 13.76 14.35 -20.27
N ASN A 493 12.71 14.13 -21.07
CA ASN A 493 12.43 14.82 -22.35
C ASN A 493 13.44 14.58 -23.50
N ASP A 494 14.45 13.74 -23.33
CA ASP A 494 15.33 13.32 -24.42
C ASP A 494 14.80 12.05 -25.10
N ARG A 495 14.62 12.12 -26.42
CA ARG A 495 14.13 11.02 -27.26
C ARG A 495 15.26 10.03 -27.54
N LEU A 496 15.18 8.84 -26.94
CA LEU A 496 16.03 7.71 -27.30
C LEU A 496 15.29 6.76 -28.25
N GLU A 497 15.71 6.74 -29.52
CA GLU A 497 15.20 5.79 -30.50
C GLU A 497 16.01 4.48 -30.44
N ILE A 498 15.41 3.41 -29.92
CA ILE A 498 16.16 2.16 -29.64
C ILE A 498 16.00 1.09 -30.73
N ALA A 499 15.21 1.32 -31.78
CA ALA A 499 15.19 0.42 -32.94
C ALA A 499 14.62 1.09 -34.19
N SER A 500 15.32 1.05 -35.32
CA SER A 500 14.67 1.17 -36.63
C SER A 500 14.40 -0.23 -37.16
N ILE A 501 13.16 -0.51 -37.56
CA ILE A 501 12.86 -1.68 -38.40
C ILE A 501 13.12 -1.21 -39.83
N GLN A 502 14.29 -1.52 -40.40
CA GLN A 502 14.44 -1.38 -41.85
C GLN A 502 13.59 -2.47 -42.51
N SER A 503 12.58 -2.04 -43.24
CA SER A 503 11.74 -2.89 -44.07
C SER A 503 12.61 -3.69 -45.05
N GLY A 504 12.61 -5.01 -44.90
CA GLY A 504 13.19 -5.95 -45.85
C GLY A 504 12.82 -7.37 -45.46
N LEU A 505 11.67 -7.84 -45.95
CA LEU A 505 11.41 -9.28 -46.04
C LEU A 505 12.46 -9.84 -47.00
N ASN A 506 13.42 -10.60 -46.50
CA ASN A 506 14.06 -11.60 -47.35
C ASN A 506 13.26 -12.88 -47.21
N ASP A 507 12.62 -13.26 -48.32
CA ASP A 507 11.96 -14.54 -48.46
C ASP A 507 12.94 -15.67 -48.15
N MET A 508 12.44 -16.66 -47.40
CA MET A 508 13.12 -17.88 -46.94
C MET A 508 13.79 -17.79 -45.56
N GLY A 509 12.96 -17.93 -44.53
CA GLY A 509 13.38 -18.32 -43.18
C GLY A 509 12.97 -17.29 -42.14
N GLY A 510 11.77 -17.42 -41.57
CA GLY A 510 11.15 -16.49 -40.62
C GLY A 510 11.92 -16.23 -39.32
N ARG A 511 13.09 -15.60 -39.40
CA ARG A 511 13.81 -14.96 -38.29
C ARG A 511 13.77 -13.45 -38.49
N LYS A 512 13.35 -12.75 -37.44
CA LYS A 512 13.55 -11.30 -37.31
C LYS A 512 14.91 -11.11 -36.65
N ASP A 513 15.91 -10.71 -37.42
CA ASP A 513 17.17 -10.28 -36.85
C ASP A 513 17.06 -8.81 -36.45
N PHE A 514 17.34 -8.53 -35.17
CA PHE A 514 17.46 -7.18 -34.66
C PHE A 514 18.88 -6.69 -34.94
N VAL A 515 19.03 -5.76 -35.88
CA VAL A 515 20.29 -5.03 -36.01
C VAL A 515 20.24 -3.87 -35.01
N LEU A 516 20.96 -4.00 -33.89
CA LEU A 516 21.29 -2.84 -33.07
C LEU A 516 22.16 -1.92 -33.92
N ASP A 517 21.78 -0.66 -34.03
CA ASP A 517 22.64 0.35 -34.64
C ASP A 517 23.94 0.44 -33.82
N ASP A 518 25.02 -0.09 -34.39
CA ASP A 518 26.34 -0.16 -33.76
C ASP A 518 26.82 1.23 -33.31
N SER A 519 26.40 2.31 -33.99
CA SER A 519 26.76 3.67 -33.59
C SER A 519 26.06 4.13 -32.31
N ILE A 520 24.84 3.64 -32.06
CA ILE A 520 24.06 3.92 -30.84
C ILE A 520 24.51 3.01 -29.70
N TYR A 521 24.79 1.73 -29.98
CA TYR A 521 25.36 0.81 -28.99
C TYR A 521 26.71 1.31 -28.46
N GLN A 522 27.59 1.78 -29.34
CA GLN A 522 28.87 2.38 -28.94
C GLN A 522 28.69 3.68 -28.15
N LYS A 523 27.68 4.52 -28.47
CA LYS A 523 27.36 5.73 -27.68
C LYS A 523 26.83 5.39 -26.27
N VAL A 524 25.99 4.37 -26.14
CA VAL A 524 25.48 3.88 -24.84
C VAL A 524 26.62 3.29 -24.02
N ILE A 525 27.52 2.50 -24.62
CA ILE A 525 28.72 2.01 -23.94
C ILE A 525 29.65 3.16 -23.54
N LEU A 526 29.81 4.19 -24.37
CA LEU A 526 30.62 5.37 -24.04
C LEU A 526 30.05 6.16 -22.87
N LEU A 527 28.73 6.33 -22.80
CA LEU A 527 28.03 6.98 -21.68
C LEU A 527 28.19 6.18 -20.37
N ILE A 528 28.02 4.85 -20.44
CA ILE A 528 28.22 3.95 -19.29
C ILE A 528 29.68 3.93 -18.85
N LYS A 529 30.64 3.96 -19.79
CA LYS A 529 32.08 4.02 -19.48
C LYS A 529 32.49 5.37 -18.89
N LYS A 530 31.88 6.48 -19.33
CA LYS A 530 32.15 7.82 -18.77
C LYS A 530 31.71 7.94 -17.30
N GLN A 531 30.60 7.29 -16.92
CA GLN A 531 30.15 7.26 -15.51
C GLN A 531 30.96 6.31 -14.62
N LYS A 532 31.67 5.32 -15.17
CA LYS A 532 32.53 4.41 -14.40
C LYS A 532 33.95 4.94 -14.14
N LEU A 533 34.34 6.06 -14.75
CA LEU A 533 35.69 6.65 -14.63
C LEU A 533 35.77 7.82 -13.65
N GLU A 534 34.69 8.14 -12.93
CA GLU A 534 34.68 9.07 -11.80
C GLU A 534 34.28 8.33 -10.51
N ILE A 535 34.97 7.22 -10.21
CA ILE A 535 34.97 6.56 -8.89
C ILE A 535 36.13 7.11 -8.06
#